data_AF-C6E1F1-F1
#
_entry.id   AF-C6E1F1-F1
#
_cell.length_a   1.000
_cell.length_b   1.000
_cell.length_c   1.000
_cell.angle_alpha   90.00
_cell.angle_beta   90.00
_cell.angle_gamma   90.00
#
_symmetry.space_group_name_H-M   'P 1'
#
loop_
_entity.id
_entity.type
_entity.pdbx_description
1 polymer ?
#
loop_
_entity_poly.entity_id
_entity_poly.type
_entity_poly.pdbx_seq_one_letter_code
_entity_poly.pdbx_strand_id
1 'polypeptide(L)'
;MAYALEDTSFNRLTQAERYLGVAPPKDLFQDAAEQMAMNFDPSQRQAFKDLITKHLDIEALTKTMKDTMVRHFTADELKALADFYGSVEGKSSMKKFGAYMADVMPSVKAEMVKAIAKANREVADIEEKK
;
A
#
# COMPACT_ATOMS: atom_id res chain seq x y z
N MET A 1 -26.62 9.67 14.33
CA MET A 1 -26.04 10.04 13.02
C MET A 1 -24.71 10.73 13.32
N ALA A 2 -23.59 10.22 12.79
CA ALA A 2 -22.33 10.96 12.89
C ALA A 2 -22.40 12.10 11.87
N TYR A 3 -22.32 13.35 12.32
CA TYR A 3 -22.19 14.48 11.42
C TYR A 3 -20.84 14.39 10.72
N ALA A 4 -20.84 14.64 9.40
CA ALA A 4 -19.62 14.78 8.60
C ALA A 4 -18.70 15.82 9.25
N LEU A 5 -17.40 15.54 9.30
CA LEU A 5 -16.43 16.53 9.77
C LEU A 5 -16.42 17.71 8.80
N GLU A 6 -16.38 18.92 9.36
CA GLU A 6 -16.14 20.10 8.53
C GLU A 6 -14.78 19.99 7.86
N ASP A 7 -14.73 20.22 6.55
CA ASP A 7 -13.53 20.03 5.76
C ASP A 7 -12.59 21.24 5.81
N THR A 8 -11.96 21.43 6.97
CA THR A 8 -10.99 22.50 7.23
C THR A 8 -9.56 21.97 7.22
N SER A 9 -8.58 22.84 6.93
CA SER A 9 -7.16 22.47 7.00
C SER A 9 -6.76 21.92 8.37
N PHE A 10 -7.36 22.44 9.45
CA PHE A 10 -7.14 21.94 10.80
C PHE A 10 -7.66 20.52 10.97
N ASN A 11 -8.91 20.25 10.58
CA ASN A 11 -9.49 18.91 10.70
C ASN A 11 -8.76 17.90 9.82
N ARG A 12 -8.38 18.27 8.59
CA ARG A 12 -7.53 17.44 7.73
C ARG A 12 -6.21 17.10 8.41
N LEU A 13 -5.51 18.09 8.96
CA LEU A 13 -4.24 17.88 9.65
C LEU A 13 -4.40 16.93 10.84
N THR A 14 -5.40 17.16 11.70
CA THR A 14 -5.67 16.30 12.85
C THR A 14 -5.94 14.85 12.44
N GLN A 15 -6.74 14.63 11.39
CA GLN A 15 -7.05 13.27 10.95
C GLN A 15 -5.87 12.60 10.22
N ALA A 16 -5.06 13.36 9.48
CA ALA A 16 -3.81 12.86 8.91
C ALA A 16 -2.83 12.41 10.00
N GLU A 17 -2.69 13.17 11.09
CA GLU A 17 -1.85 12.80 12.23
C GLU A 17 -2.39 11.54 12.94
N ARG A 18 -3.72 11.43 13.11
CA ARG A 18 -4.33 10.19 13.62
C ARG A 18 -4.00 8.99 12.73
N TYR A 19 -4.13 9.13 11.42
CA TYR A 19 -3.82 8.05 10.48
C TYR A 19 -2.33 7.64 10.56
N LEU A 20 -1.41 8.60 10.53
CA LEU A 20 0.03 8.31 10.61
C LEU A 20 0.44 7.74 11.98
N GLY A 21 -0.33 8.00 13.03
CA GLY A 21 -0.14 7.35 14.34
C GLY A 21 -0.54 5.87 14.37
N VAL A 22 -1.48 5.44 13.53
CA VAL A 22 -1.90 4.02 13.44
C VAL A 22 -1.25 3.27 12.28
N ALA A 23 -0.75 3.99 11.28
CA ALA A 23 0.03 3.47 10.15
C ALA A 23 1.35 4.28 10.03
N PRO A 24 2.34 4.01 10.90
CA PRO A 24 3.58 4.78 10.94
C PRO A 24 4.36 4.67 9.63
N PRO A 25 4.89 5.78 9.09
CA PRO A 25 5.75 5.75 7.91
C PRO A 25 6.98 4.83 8.05
N LYS A 26 7.46 4.65 9.28
CA LYS A 26 8.55 3.72 9.58
C LYS A 26 8.18 2.28 9.24
N ASP A 27 6.97 1.84 9.58
CA ASP A 27 6.52 0.47 9.35
C ASP A 27 6.40 0.19 7.85
N LEU A 28 5.88 1.15 7.08
CA LEU A 28 5.84 1.08 5.61
C LEU A 28 7.23 0.81 5.01
N PHE A 29 8.25 1.54 5.49
CA PHE A 29 9.62 1.38 4.99
C PHE A 29 10.27 0.08 5.47
N GLN A 30 9.97 -0.36 6.69
CA GLN A 30 10.46 -1.65 7.20
C GLN A 30 9.88 -2.82 6.39
N ASP A 31 8.58 -2.78 6.06
CA ASP A 31 7.93 -3.78 5.23
C ASP A 31 8.52 -3.78 3.81
N ALA A 32 8.74 -2.59 3.22
CA ALA A 32 9.39 -2.47 1.92
C ALA A 32 10.82 -3.02 1.93
N ALA A 33 11.60 -2.72 2.99
CA ALA A 33 12.93 -3.23 3.20
C ALA A 33 12.95 -4.77 3.31
N GLU A 34 11.99 -5.34 4.04
CA GLU A 34 11.83 -6.79 4.20
C GLU A 34 11.56 -7.45 2.84
N GLN A 35 10.63 -6.90 2.05
CA GLN A 35 10.32 -7.41 0.71
C GLN A 35 11.53 -7.33 -0.24
N MET A 36 12.26 -6.22 -0.23
CA MET A 36 13.47 -6.08 -1.05
C MET A 36 14.58 -7.05 -0.62
N ALA A 37 14.72 -7.29 0.68
CA ALA A 37 15.70 -8.22 1.22
C ALA A 37 15.44 -9.67 0.78
N MET A 38 14.20 -10.04 0.41
CA MET A 38 13.90 -11.39 -0.08
C MET A 38 14.66 -11.75 -1.37
N ASN A 39 15.14 -10.76 -2.12
CA ASN A 39 15.96 -10.94 -3.32
C ASN A 39 17.43 -11.29 -3.02
N PHE A 40 17.85 -11.23 -1.76
CA PHE A 40 19.20 -11.56 -1.32
C PHE A 40 19.25 -12.89 -0.57
N ASP A 41 20.46 -13.45 -0.48
CA ASP A 41 20.73 -14.64 0.33
C ASP A 41 20.33 -14.39 1.80
N PRO A 42 19.76 -15.39 2.51
CA PRO A 42 19.29 -15.24 3.89
C PRO A 42 20.33 -14.63 4.84
N SER A 43 21.62 -14.97 4.66
CA SER A 43 22.73 -14.45 5.47
C SER A 43 23.01 -12.96 5.26
N GLN A 44 22.61 -12.38 4.12
CA GLN A 44 22.86 -11.00 3.74
C GLN A 44 21.67 -10.06 4.00
N ARG A 45 20.47 -10.62 4.18
CA ARG A 45 19.21 -9.85 4.32
C ARG A 45 19.27 -8.82 5.43
N GLN A 46 19.76 -9.20 6.62
CA GLN A 46 19.80 -8.29 7.76
C GLN A 46 20.75 -7.12 7.50
N ALA A 47 21.95 -7.39 6.98
CA ALA A 47 22.91 -6.35 6.64
C ALA A 47 22.35 -5.38 5.58
N PHE A 48 21.61 -5.89 4.59
CA PHE A 48 20.92 -5.05 3.61
C PHE A 48 19.85 -4.17 4.26
N LYS A 49 18.95 -4.75 5.07
CA LYS A 49 17.89 -4.00 5.78
C LYS A 49 18.47 -2.88 6.64
N ASP A 50 19.53 -3.17 7.38
CA ASP A 50 20.21 -2.18 8.22
C ASP A 50 20.81 -1.07 7.36
N LEU A 51 21.47 -1.41 6.25
CA LEU A 51 22.06 -0.44 5.33
C LEU A 51 21.02 0.53 4.75
N ILE A 52 19.88 0.02 4.29
CA ILE A 52 18.87 0.84 3.62
C ILE A 52 18.03 1.67 4.60
N THR A 53 17.95 1.27 5.87
CA THR A 53 17.19 2.00 6.89
C THR A 53 18.05 2.95 7.73
N LYS A 54 19.37 2.77 7.79
CA LYS A 54 20.29 3.52 8.67
C LYS A 54 20.23 5.03 8.52
N HIS A 55 20.03 5.52 7.29
CA HIS A 55 20.05 6.95 6.98
C HIS A 55 18.68 7.48 6.55
N LEU A 56 17.64 6.70 6.78
CA LEU A 56 16.29 7.09 6.40
C LEU A 56 15.79 8.19 7.33
N ASP A 57 15.53 9.37 6.76
CA ASP A 57 14.93 10.49 7.47
C ASP A 57 13.41 10.27 7.58
N ILE A 58 13.01 9.56 8.64
CA ILE A 58 11.61 9.27 8.94
C ILE A 58 10.82 10.56 9.21
N GLU A 59 11.44 11.59 9.77
CA GLU A 59 10.75 12.84 10.09
C GLU A 59 10.42 13.63 8.82
N ALA A 60 11.38 13.77 7.91
CA ALA A 60 11.17 14.43 6.62
C ALA A 60 10.11 13.69 5.77
N LEU A 61 10.15 12.37 5.78
CA LEU A 61 9.13 11.54 5.12
C LEU A 61 7.75 11.73 5.76
N THR A 62 7.66 11.64 7.09
CA THR A 62 6.39 11.80 7.82
C THR A 62 5.77 13.16 7.54
N LYS A 63 6.59 14.22 7.51
CA LYS A 63 6.16 15.56 7.10
C LYS A 63 5.62 15.57 5.67
N THR A 64 6.35 15.00 4.72
CA THR A 64 5.94 14.94 3.31
C THR A 64 4.62 14.18 3.13
N MET A 65 4.46 13.04 3.82
CA MET A 65 3.23 12.27 3.80
C MET A 65 2.07 13.10 4.36
N LYS A 66 2.25 13.72 5.53
CA LYS A 66 1.24 14.57 6.15
C LYS A 66 0.81 15.72 5.26
N ASP A 67 1.76 16.47 4.70
CA ASP A 67 1.49 17.62 3.83
C ASP A 67 0.74 17.19 2.55
N THR A 68 1.14 16.07 1.97
CA THR A 68 0.45 15.47 0.81
C THR A 68 -0.96 15.02 1.16
N MET A 69 -1.14 14.38 2.32
CA MET A 69 -2.46 13.92 2.76
C MET A 69 -3.45 15.07 2.94
N VAL A 70 -3.03 16.16 3.59
CA VAL A 70 -3.89 17.35 3.79
C VAL A 70 -4.26 18.03 2.46
N ARG A 71 -3.39 17.94 1.45
CA ARG A 71 -3.65 18.50 0.11
C ARG A 71 -4.65 17.68 -0.70
N HIS A 72 -4.61 16.35 -0.59
CA HIS A 72 -5.34 15.46 -1.49
C HIS A 72 -6.60 14.85 -0.89
N PHE A 73 -6.70 14.76 0.44
CA PHE A 73 -7.85 14.16 1.11
C PHE A 73 -8.64 15.19 1.91
N THR A 74 -9.93 14.95 2.02
CA THR A 74 -10.85 15.66 2.91
C THR A 74 -10.70 15.17 4.35
N ALA A 75 -11.22 15.94 5.30
CA ALA A 75 -11.20 15.56 6.71
C ALA A 75 -11.90 14.22 6.98
N ASP A 76 -13.03 13.95 6.31
CA ASP A 76 -13.78 12.71 6.48
C ASP A 76 -13.07 11.48 5.87
N GLU A 77 -12.41 11.62 4.73
CA GLU A 77 -11.62 10.53 4.15
C GLU A 77 -10.44 10.16 5.06
N LEU A 78 -9.74 11.16 5.60
CA LEU A 78 -8.65 10.94 6.55
C LEU A 78 -9.15 10.32 7.85
N LYS A 79 -10.32 10.75 8.34
CA LYS A 79 -10.97 10.12 9.49
C LYS A 79 -11.31 8.67 9.20
N ALA A 80 -11.89 8.37 8.04
CA ALA A 80 -12.26 7.01 7.67
C ALA A 80 -11.03 6.10 7.57
N LEU A 81 -9.93 6.60 7.00
CA LEU A 81 -8.64 5.89 6.98
C LEU A 81 -8.13 5.65 8.41
N ALA A 82 -8.07 6.69 9.24
CA ALA A 82 -7.59 6.55 10.62
C ALA A 82 -8.44 5.57 11.45
N ASP A 83 -9.77 5.62 11.31
CA ASP A 83 -10.68 4.75 12.03
C ASP A 83 -10.56 3.29 11.55
N PHE A 84 -10.47 3.06 10.23
CA PHE A 84 -10.30 1.73 9.68
C PHE A 84 -8.95 1.12 10.10
N TYR A 85 -7.83 1.77 9.80
CA TYR A 85 -6.49 1.26 10.12
C TYR A 85 -6.22 1.23 11.64
N GLY A 86 -6.93 2.05 12.42
CA GLY A 86 -6.86 2.05 13.88
C GLY A 86 -7.65 0.92 14.54
N SER A 87 -8.72 0.43 13.90
CA SER A 87 -9.60 -0.62 14.44
C SER A 87 -8.92 -1.98 14.59
N VAL A 88 -9.45 -2.81 15.50
CA VAL A 88 -8.97 -4.19 15.70
C VAL A 88 -9.16 -5.01 14.42
N GLU A 89 -10.32 -4.84 13.79
CA GLU A 89 -10.73 -5.52 12.57
C GLU A 89 -9.89 -5.07 11.39
N GLY A 90 -9.65 -3.77 11.23
CA GLY A 90 -8.81 -3.24 10.15
C GLY A 90 -7.37 -3.72 10.25
N LYS A 91 -6.76 -3.66 11.44
CA LYS A 91 -5.41 -4.23 11.69
C LYS A 91 -5.36 -5.73 11.39
N SER A 92 -6.36 -6.50 11.85
CA SER A 92 -6.45 -7.94 11.57
C SER A 92 -6.59 -8.22 10.07
N SER A 93 -7.40 -7.41 9.38
CA SER A 93 -7.64 -7.54 7.94
C SER A 93 -6.38 -7.27 7.14
N MET A 94 -5.65 -6.19 7.44
CA MET A 94 -4.42 -5.85 6.74
C MET A 94 -3.33 -6.92 6.90
N LYS A 95 -3.21 -7.53 8.08
CA LYS A 95 -2.28 -8.67 8.29
C LYS A 95 -2.61 -9.88 7.42
N LYS A 96 -3.90 -10.15 7.17
CA LYS A 96 -4.36 -11.27 6.33
C LYS A 96 -4.33 -10.94 4.84
N PHE A 97 -4.42 -9.66 4.48
CA PHE A 97 -4.51 -9.23 3.10
C PHE A 97 -3.27 -9.63 2.28
N GLY A 98 -2.08 -9.64 2.89
CA GLY A 98 -0.86 -10.12 2.24
C GLY A 98 -0.94 -11.61 1.85
N ALA A 99 -1.40 -12.47 2.78
CA ALA A 99 -1.60 -13.89 2.49
C ALA A 99 -2.69 -14.12 1.44
N TYR A 100 -3.81 -13.40 1.57
CA TYR A 100 -4.89 -13.41 0.57
C TYR A 100 -4.37 -13.05 -0.83
N MET A 101 -3.56 -11.99 -0.96
CA MET A 101 -2.93 -11.64 -2.23
C MET A 101 -1.95 -12.72 -2.70
N ALA A 102 -1.14 -13.30 -1.82
CA ALA A 102 -0.22 -14.38 -2.18
C ALA A 102 -0.97 -15.60 -2.77
N ASP A 103 -2.15 -15.92 -2.24
CA ASP A 103 -2.99 -17.02 -2.73
C ASP A 103 -3.70 -16.68 -4.06
N VAL A 104 -4.14 -15.42 -4.23
CA VAL A 104 -4.91 -14.99 -5.41
C VAL A 104 -4.02 -14.66 -6.62
N MET A 105 -2.83 -14.10 -6.40
CA MET A 105 -1.96 -13.61 -7.48
C MET A 105 -1.56 -14.67 -8.53
N PRO A 106 -1.27 -15.94 -8.18
CA PRO A 106 -1.02 -16.99 -9.16
C PRO A 106 -2.20 -17.23 -10.11
N SER A 107 -3.42 -17.25 -9.59
CA SER A 107 -4.64 -17.41 -10.40
C SER A 107 -4.87 -16.21 -11.31
N VAL A 108 -4.66 -14.99 -10.81
CA VAL A 108 -4.74 -13.77 -11.64
C VAL A 108 -3.74 -13.85 -12.79
N LYS A 109 -2.49 -14.21 -12.53
CA LYS A 109 -1.46 -14.38 -13.57
C LYS A 109 -1.86 -15.44 -14.60
N ALA A 110 -2.38 -16.58 -14.16
CA ALA A 110 -2.81 -17.65 -15.06
C ALA A 110 -3.94 -17.20 -15.99
N GLU A 111 -4.95 -16.49 -15.46
CA GLU A 111 -6.05 -15.96 -16.27
C GLU A 111 -5.59 -14.87 -17.25
N MET A 112 -4.66 -14.00 -16.84
CA MET A 112 -4.06 -13.02 -17.75
C MET A 112 -3.32 -13.69 -18.92
N VAL A 113 -2.51 -14.72 -18.65
CA VAL A 113 -1.80 -15.47 -19.71
C VAL A 113 -2.79 -16.14 -20.66
N LYS A 114 -3.87 -16.74 -20.15
CA LYS A 114 -4.93 -17.33 -20.99
C LYS A 114 -5.61 -16.27 -21.85
N ALA A 115 -5.91 -15.09 -21.29
CA ALA A 115 -6.54 -14.00 -22.01
C ALA A 115 -5.66 -13.49 -23.16
N ILE A 116 -4.36 -13.29 -22.91
CA ILE A 116 -3.39 -12.88 -23.94
C ILE A 116 -3.27 -13.95 -25.04
N ALA A 117 -3.20 -15.24 -24.67
CA ALA A 117 -3.12 -16.32 -25.64
C ALA A 117 -4.37 -16.39 -26.54
N LYS A 118 -5.56 -16.14 -25.99
CA LYS A 118 -6.81 -16.07 -26.78
C LYS A 118 -6.81 -14.86 -27.72
N ALA A 119 -6.46 -13.67 -27.21
CA ALA A 119 -6.38 -12.45 -28.01
C ALA A 119 -5.41 -12.61 -29.19
N ASN A 120 -4.23 -13.20 -28.97
CA ASN A 120 -3.26 -13.44 -30.04
C ASN A 120 -3.77 -14.41 -31.11
N ARG A 121 -4.54 -15.44 -30.71
CA ARG A 121 -5.18 -16.36 -31.67
C ARG A 121 -6.25 -15.67 -32.49
N GLU A 122 -7.10 -14.86 -31.84
CA GLU A 122 -8.12 -14.08 -32.54
C GLU A 122 -7.51 -13.11 -33.57
N VAL A 123 -6.37 -12.47 -33.23
CA VAL A 123 -5.63 -11.62 -34.18
C VAL A 123 -5.10 -12.42 -35.36
N ALA A 124 -4.48 -13.58 -35.13
CA ALA A 124 -3.98 -14.44 -36.20
C ALA A 124 -5.11 -14.93 -37.14
N ASP A 125 -6.25 -15.35 -36.57
CA ASP A 125 -7.42 -15.80 -37.34
C ASP A 125 -8.03 -14.67 -38.20
N ILE A 126 -7.88 -13.40 -37.79
CA ILE A 126 -8.30 -12.23 -38.57
C ILE A 126 -7.34 -11.97 -39.74
N GLU A 127 -6.03 -12.15 -39.52
CA GLU A 127 -5.02 -11.96 -40.56
C GLU A 127 -5.06 -13.06 -41.63
N GLU A 128 -5.32 -14.31 -41.26
CA GLU A 128 -5.46 -15.43 -42.20
C GLU A 128 -6.73 -15.36 -43.08
N LYS A 129 -7.74 -14.59 -42.66
CA LYS A 129 -9.01 -14.40 -43.41
C LYS A 129 -8.99 -13.20 -44.36
N LYS A 130 -7.88 -12.45 -44.45
CA LYS A 130 -7.68 -11.36 -45.41
C LYS A 130 -6.90 -11.82 -46.63
#